data_AF-A0ABD2W845-F1
#
_entry.id   AF-A0ABD2W845-F1
#
_cell.length_a   1.000
_cell.length_b   1.000
_cell.length_c   1.000
_cell.angle_alpha   90.00
_cell.angle_beta   90.00
_cell.angle_gamma   90.00
#
_symmetry.space_group_name_H-M   'P 1'
#
loop_
_entity.id
_entity.type
_entity.pdbx_description
1 polymer ?
#
loop_
_entity_poly.entity_id
_entity_poly.type
_entity_poly.pdbx_seq_one_letter_code
_entity_poly.pdbx_strand_id
1 'polypeptide(L)'
;MASIGASLQHELPPQLADFLLRLDTKLDNLSAHLVTIEASMSRLEGRIEALETRSEQQAAEMADIRADINGLKKSAGPAPVLPNLLPSPAGSHPSDACEIFLTGLPTDVNLTDKEALDRVFTAMGLTDYKKFLVHTRAWNPKNRNKPAPDNTRAFIFKLSSPSTHDHCIVNAFKLASVNTNALFGVGDGKVRLRPLWPSETYSLLQKAYDAAQKLNLDPPIVRNLTVFMHETNGTKPIPISTEHDIRALKTRTR
;
A
#
# COMPACT_ATOMS: atom_id res chain seq x y z
N MET A 1 29.26 -11.17 -45.83
CA MET A 1 29.79 -9.85 -46.20
C MET A 1 31.30 -9.87 -46.02
N ALA A 2 32.02 -9.36 -47.02
CA ALA A 2 33.42 -9.65 -47.28
C ALA A 2 34.39 -9.05 -46.25
N SER A 3 35.47 -9.80 -46.02
CA SER A 3 36.66 -9.44 -45.24
C SER A 3 37.29 -8.15 -45.76
N ILE A 4 37.21 -7.08 -44.96
CA ILE A 4 37.99 -5.84 -45.12
C ILE A 4 39.20 -5.92 -44.18
N GLY A 5 39.94 -7.04 -44.23
CA GLY A 5 40.99 -7.33 -43.25
C GLY A 5 42.43 -7.16 -43.73
N ALA A 6 42.69 -6.99 -45.03
CA ALA A 6 44.01 -7.38 -45.55
C ALA A 6 44.78 -6.36 -46.43
N SER A 7 44.42 -5.08 -46.51
CA SER A 7 45.16 -4.17 -47.42
C SER A 7 45.42 -2.73 -46.94
N LEU A 8 45.43 -2.46 -45.64
CA LEU A 8 45.88 -1.17 -45.10
C LEU A 8 46.86 -1.38 -43.93
N GLN A 9 48.02 -1.97 -44.22
CA GLN A 9 49.17 -2.02 -43.30
C GLN A 9 50.20 -0.92 -43.63
N HIS A 10 49.74 0.30 -43.88
CA HIS A 10 50.61 1.48 -43.81
C HIS A 10 50.20 2.29 -42.58
N GLU A 11 51.06 2.22 -41.57
CA GLU A 11 51.04 2.81 -40.22
C GLU A 11 49.86 3.75 -39.90
N LEU A 12 48.77 3.16 -39.39
CA LEU A 12 47.86 3.92 -38.54
C LEU A 12 48.62 4.34 -37.27
N PRO A 13 48.59 5.64 -36.88
CA PRO A 13 49.17 6.07 -35.62
C PRO A 13 48.62 5.21 -34.47
N PRO A 14 49.45 4.75 -33.52
CA PRO A 14 49.04 3.82 -32.46
C PRO A 14 47.85 4.33 -31.65
N GLN A 15 47.75 5.66 -31.47
CA GLN A 15 46.63 6.31 -30.81
C GLN A 15 45.29 6.12 -31.55
N LEU A 16 45.32 6.09 -32.89
CA LEU A 16 44.14 5.87 -33.72
C LEU A 16 43.72 4.40 -33.71
N ALA A 17 44.68 3.47 -33.70
CA ALA A 17 44.40 2.04 -33.54
C ALA A 17 43.74 1.73 -32.18
N ASP A 18 44.27 2.28 -31.09
CA ASP A 18 43.68 2.13 -29.75
C ASP A 18 42.28 2.75 -29.64
N PHE A 19 42.07 3.90 -30.30
CA PHE A 19 40.77 4.55 -30.35
C PHE A 19 39.73 3.70 -31.08
N LEU A 20 40.09 3.14 -32.24
CA LEU A 20 39.21 2.25 -33.01
C LEU A 20 38.88 0.98 -32.23
N LEU A 21 39.85 0.37 -31.55
CA LEU A 21 39.61 -0.82 -30.71
C LEU A 21 38.61 -0.51 -29.58
N ARG A 22 38.76 0.63 -28.90
CA ARG A 22 37.84 1.06 -27.84
C ARG A 22 36.43 1.35 -28.36
N LEU A 23 36.32 1.89 -29.57
CA LEU A 23 35.01 2.10 -30.21
C LEU A 23 34.34 0.76 -30.52
N ASP A 24 35.10 -0.20 -31.05
CA ASP A 24 34.61 -1.54 -31.37
C ASP A 24 34.08 -2.24 -30.11
N THR A 25 34.85 -2.20 -29.01
CA THR A 25 34.40 -2.78 -27.73
C THR A 25 33.15 -2.09 -27.18
N LYS A 26 33.01 -0.77 -27.38
CA LYS A 26 31.79 -0.04 -26.97
C LYS A 26 30.59 -0.39 -27.84
N LEU A 27 30.80 -0.60 -29.14
CA LEU A 27 29.75 -1.03 -30.07
C LEU A 27 29.27 -2.44 -29.72
N ASP A 28 30.18 -3.37 -29.43
CA ASP A 28 29.83 -4.73 -29.01
C ASP A 28 29.02 -4.73 -27.70
N ASN A 29 29.45 -3.94 -26.71
CA ASN A 29 28.72 -3.80 -25.46
C ASN A 29 27.33 -3.21 -25.66
N LEU A 30 27.20 -2.20 -26.54
CA LEU A 30 25.90 -1.61 -26.86
C LEU A 30 24.98 -2.62 -27.56
N SER A 31 25.51 -3.39 -28.51
CA SER A 31 24.80 -4.47 -29.19
C SER A 31 24.30 -5.52 -28.20
N ALA A 32 25.13 -5.95 -27.24
CA ALA A 32 24.74 -6.90 -26.21
C ALA A 32 23.64 -6.35 -25.27
N HIS A 33 23.71 -5.06 -24.93
CA HIS A 33 22.67 -4.40 -24.14
C HIS A 33 21.35 -4.31 -24.90
N LEU A 34 21.37 -4.02 -26.20
CA LEU A 34 20.16 -3.99 -27.03
C LEU A 34 19.47 -5.36 -27.07
N VAL A 35 20.22 -6.44 -27.25
CA VAL A 35 19.67 -7.82 -27.21
C VAL A 35 19.01 -8.12 -25.85
N THR A 36 19.62 -7.65 -24.77
CA THR A 36 19.07 -7.84 -23.40
C THR A 36 17.78 -7.04 -23.20
N ILE A 37 17.72 -5.82 -23.74
CA ILE A 37 16.53 -4.96 -23.71
C ILE A 37 15.40 -5.59 -24.52
N GLU A 38 15.67 -6.07 -25.73
CA GLU A 38 14.70 -6.76 -26.58
C GLU A 38 14.10 -7.99 -25.88
N ALA A 39 14.94 -8.84 -25.28
CA ALA A 39 14.47 -9.99 -24.51
C ALA A 39 13.60 -9.58 -23.30
N SER A 40 13.95 -8.47 -22.65
CA SER A 40 13.18 -7.92 -21.53
C SER A 40 11.83 -7.38 -22.00
N MET A 41 11.78 -6.71 -23.16
CA MET A 41 10.54 -6.21 -23.76
C MET A 41 9.59 -7.36 -24.14
N SER A 42 10.08 -8.39 -24.83
CA SER A 42 9.24 -9.56 -25.16
C SER A 42 8.69 -10.26 -23.92
N ARG A 43 9.48 -10.32 -22.84
CA ARG A 43 8.99 -10.87 -21.56
C ARG A 43 7.92 -9.98 -20.91
N LEU A 44 8.02 -8.67 -21.04
CA LEU A 44 7.01 -7.74 -20.53
C LEU A 44 5.72 -7.84 -21.34
N GLU A 45 5.81 -7.94 -22.67
CA GLU A 45 4.65 -8.14 -23.56
C GLU A 45 3.88 -9.41 -23.17
N GLY A 46 4.56 -10.55 -23.00
CA GLY A 46 3.89 -11.78 -22.57
C GLY A 46 3.27 -11.70 -21.17
N ARG A 47 3.84 -10.89 -20.26
CA ARG A 47 3.24 -10.64 -18.94
C ARG A 47 2.01 -9.75 -19.02
N ILE A 48 1.99 -8.79 -19.94
CA ILE A 48 0.84 -7.91 -20.19
C ILE A 48 -0.32 -8.74 -20.73
N GLU A 49 -0.08 -9.56 -21.76
CA GLU A 49 -1.08 -10.45 -22.34
C GLU A 49 -1.71 -11.37 -21.28
N ALA A 50 -0.88 -12.00 -20.42
CA ALA A 50 -1.38 -12.84 -19.33
C ALA A 50 -2.21 -12.08 -18.30
N LEU A 51 -1.90 -10.80 -18.05
CA LEU A 51 -2.68 -9.94 -17.15
C LEU A 51 -4.02 -9.54 -17.78
N GLU A 52 -4.04 -9.26 -19.09
CA GLU A 52 -5.26 -8.94 -19.83
C GLU A 52 -6.23 -10.13 -19.80
N THR A 53 -5.76 -11.35 -20.11
CA THR A 53 -6.58 -12.56 -20.01
C THR A 53 -7.13 -12.77 -18.60
N ARG A 54 -6.31 -12.56 -17.56
CA ARG A 54 -6.77 -12.69 -16.17
C ARG A 54 -7.81 -11.63 -15.81
N SER A 55 -7.67 -10.40 -16.31
CA SER A 55 -8.63 -9.33 -16.10
C SER A 55 -9.98 -9.64 -16.75
N GLU A 56 -9.97 -10.18 -17.97
CA GLU A 56 -11.17 -10.63 -18.68
C GLU A 56 -11.89 -11.75 -17.92
N GLN A 57 -11.14 -12.74 -17.44
CA GLN A 57 -11.67 -13.83 -16.61
C GLN A 57 -12.33 -13.29 -15.33
N GLN A 58 -11.69 -12.36 -14.63
CA GLN A 58 -12.25 -11.74 -13.43
C GLN A 58 -13.52 -10.93 -13.72
N ALA A 59 -13.58 -10.26 -14.88
CA ALA A 59 -14.78 -9.53 -15.29
C ALA A 59 -15.96 -10.48 -15.53
N ALA A 60 -15.72 -11.65 -16.14
CA ALA A 60 -16.73 -12.69 -16.32
C ALA A 60 -17.23 -13.24 -14.98
N GLU A 61 -16.32 -13.59 -14.05
CA GLU A 61 -16.69 -14.08 -12.72
C GLU A 61 -17.54 -13.05 -11.93
N MET A 62 -17.19 -11.76 -12.01
CA MET A 62 -17.99 -10.70 -11.39
C MET A 62 -19.38 -10.56 -12.02
N ALA A 63 -19.52 -10.79 -13.33
CA ALA A 63 -20.82 -10.77 -14.00
C ALA A 63 -21.71 -11.92 -13.53
N ASP A 64 -21.16 -13.13 -13.38
CA ASP A 64 -21.86 -14.30 -12.87
C ASP A 64 -22.31 -14.10 -11.42
N ILE A 65 -21.43 -13.64 -10.54
CA ILE A 65 -21.76 -13.32 -9.14
C ILE A 65 -22.90 -12.28 -9.09
N ARG A 66 -22.87 -11.27 -9.97
CA ARG A 66 -23.93 -10.26 -10.03
C ARG A 66 -25.26 -10.86 -10.50
N ALA A 67 -25.23 -11.80 -11.44
CA ALA A 67 -26.41 -12.52 -11.87
C ALA A 67 -27.01 -13.36 -10.73
N ASP A 68 -26.18 -14.09 -9.99
CA ASP A 68 -26.58 -14.90 -8.83
C ASP A 68 -27.21 -14.05 -7.73
N ILE A 69 -26.59 -12.93 -7.38
CA ILE A 69 -27.14 -11.98 -6.39
C ILE A 69 -28.52 -11.48 -6.84
N ASN A 70 -28.69 -11.16 -8.12
CA ASN A 70 -29.97 -10.72 -8.65
C ASN A 70 -31.02 -11.85 -8.63
N GLY A 71 -30.62 -13.09 -8.88
CA GLY A 71 -31.46 -14.28 -8.74
C GLY A 71 -31.94 -14.45 -7.30
N LEU A 72 -31.03 -14.39 -6.33
CA LEU A 72 -31.33 -14.49 -4.91
C LEU A 72 -32.28 -13.38 -4.43
N LYS A 73 -32.08 -12.14 -4.89
CA LYS A 73 -32.99 -11.03 -4.59
C LYS A 73 -34.40 -11.27 -5.12
N LYS A 74 -34.55 -11.90 -6.29
CA LYS A 74 -35.86 -12.24 -6.86
C LYS A 74 -36.52 -13.39 -6.09
N SER A 75 -35.76 -14.39 -5.64
CA SER A 75 -36.28 -15.52 -4.86
C SER A 75 -36.61 -15.17 -3.41
N ALA A 76 -35.99 -14.14 -2.84
CA ALA A 76 -36.21 -13.72 -1.46
C ALA A 76 -37.59 -13.04 -1.21
N GLY A 77 -38.35 -12.73 -2.26
CA GLY A 77 -39.63 -12.01 -2.15
C GLY A 77 -39.49 -10.58 -1.58
N PRO A 78 -40.57 -9.77 -1.55
CA PRO A 78 -40.57 -8.51 -0.81
C PRO A 78 -40.43 -8.83 0.69
N ALA A 79 -39.45 -8.20 1.34
CA ALA A 79 -39.23 -8.36 2.78
C ALA A 79 -40.56 -8.11 3.54
N PRO A 80 -40.93 -8.95 4.52
CA PRO A 80 -42.05 -8.62 5.38
C PRO A 80 -41.75 -7.29 6.09
N VAL A 81 -42.67 -6.34 5.97
CA VAL A 81 -42.60 -5.07 6.70
C VAL A 81 -42.77 -5.41 8.18
N LEU A 82 -41.64 -5.63 8.87
CA LEU A 82 -41.62 -5.75 10.31
C LEU A 82 -41.87 -4.35 10.91
N PRO A 83 -42.83 -4.19 11.83
CA PRO A 83 -43.05 -2.92 12.50
C PRO A 83 -41.82 -2.57 13.35
N ASN A 84 -41.19 -1.44 13.04
CA ASN A 84 -40.24 -0.66 13.85
C ASN A 84 -39.63 -1.40 15.05
N LEU A 85 -38.59 -2.19 14.82
CA LEU A 85 -37.67 -2.61 15.86
C LEU A 85 -36.54 -1.58 15.96
N LEU A 86 -36.65 -0.73 16.98
CA LEU A 86 -35.60 -0.03 17.74
C LEU A 86 -34.53 0.79 16.95
N PRO A 87 -34.15 1.99 17.45
CA PRO A 87 -33.02 2.71 16.88
C PRO A 87 -31.78 1.82 16.97
N SER A 88 -31.14 1.58 15.82
CA SER A 88 -29.84 0.91 15.76
C SER A 88 -28.89 1.57 16.76
N PRO A 89 -28.17 0.80 17.59
CA PRO A 89 -27.13 1.37 18.43
C PRO A 89 -26.11 2.02 17.51
N ALA A 90 -25.98 3.35 17.62
CA ALA A 90 -24.98 4.13 16.91
C ALA A 90 -23.59 3.59 17.25
N GLY A 91 -23.01 2.74 16.40
CA GLY A 91 -21.68 2.20 16.68
C GLY A 91 -21.17 0.99 15.88
N SER A 92 -21.91 0.40 14.94
CA SER A 92 -21.36 -0.67 14.10
C SER A 92 -21.63 -0.42 12.61
N HIS A 93 -20.86 0.50 12.03
CA HIS A 93 -20.63 0.41 10.59
C HIS A 93 -19.64 -0.75 10.35
N PRO A 94 -19.97 -1.78 9.56
CA PRO A 94 -19.02 -2.81 9.15
C PRO A 94 -17.98 -2.29 8.12
N SER A 95 -17.65 -0.99 8.14
CA SER A 95 -17.02 -0.25 7.04
C SER A 95 -15.68 0.40 7.40
N ASP A 96 -15.15 0.21 8.61
CA ASP A 96 -13.86 0.79 9.03
C ASP A 96 -12.65 0.05 8.45
N ALA A 97 -12.90 -1.03 7.68
CA ALA A 97 -11.88 -1.69 6.89
C ALA A 97 -11.19 -0.66 5.97
N CYS A 98 -9.88 -0.46 6.17
CA CYS A 98 -9.01 0.41 5.38
C CYS A 98 -9.10 1.92 5.68
N GLU A 99 -9.57 2.31 6.86
CA GLU A 99 -9.49 3.70 7.31
C GLU A 99 -8.09 4.06 7.85
N ILE A 100 -7.63 5.28 7.52
CA ILE A 100 -6.38 5.83 8.02
C ILE A 100 -6.65 7.21 8.62
N PHE A 101 -6.07 7.44 9.79
CA PHE A 101 -6.13 8.71 10.49
C PHE A 101 -4.91 9.57 10.13
N LEU A 102 -5.17 10.76 9.58
CA LEU A 102 -4.17 11.77 9.24
C LEU A 102 -4.20 12.91 10.26
N THR A 103 -3.05 13.22 10.84
CA THR A 103 -2.90 14.31 11.82
C THR A 103 -1.73 15.22 11.50
N GLY A 104 -1.75 16.42 12.11
CA GLY A 104 -0.67 17.41 11.98
C GLY A 104 -0.77 18.26 10.73
N LEU A 105 -1.96 18.40 10.14
CA LEU A 105 -2.17 19.32 9.01
C LEU A 105 -2.35 20.73 9.56
N PRO A 106 -1.68 21.77 9.03
CA PRO A 106 -1.92 23.13 9.50
C PRO A 106 -3.34 23.60 9.16
N THR A 107 -3.99 24.34 10.06
CA THR A 107 -5.34 24.90 9.86
C THR A 107 -5.36 26.00 8.81
N ASP A 108 -4.25 26.71 8.64
CA ASP A 108 -4.14 27.88 7.75
C ASP A 108 -4.01 27.49 6.27
N VAL A 109 -3.90 26.19 6.00
CA VAL A 109 -3.81 25.64 4.65
C VAL A 109 -5.20 25.62 4.01
N ASN A 110 -5.41 26.50 3.04
CA ASN A 110 -6.61 26.51 2.21
C ASN A 110 -6.55 25.42 1.12
N LEU A 111 -6.58 24.15 1.55
CA LEU A 111 -6.66 22.97 0.68
C LEU A 111 -7.80 22.07 1.14
N THR A 112 -8.47 21.45 0.17
CA THR A 112 -9.38 20.34 0.42
C THR A 112 -8.62 19.14 1.01
N ASP A 113 -9.34 18.24 1.68
CA ASP A 113 -8.74 17.00 2.21
C ASP A 113 -8.05 16.18 1.11
N LYS A 114 -8.62 16.17 -0.10
CA LYS A 114 -8.09 15.42 -1.25
C LYS A 114 -6.76 16.01 -1.72
N GLU A 115 -6.66 17.33 -1.83
CA GLU A 115 -5.41 18.00 -2.22
C GLU A 115 -4.33 17.85 -1.15
N ALA A 116 -4.71 17.94 0.13
CA ALA A 116 -3.79 17.70 1.23
C ALA A 116 -3.25 16.26 1.20
N LEU A 117 -4.12 15.27 0.94
CA LEU A 117 -3.73 13.87 0.77
C LEU A 117 -2.82 13.66 -0.42
N ASP A 118 -3.09 14.30 -1.56
CA ASP A 118 -2.27 14.13 -2.77
C ASP A 118 -0.80 14.56 -2.53
N ARG A 119 -0.60 15.66 -1.78
CA ARG A 119 0.74 16.09 -1.35
C ARG A 119 1.40 15.10 -0.39
N VAL A 120 0.63 14.60 0.59
CA VAL A 120 1.11 13.60 1.56
C VAL A 120 1.49 12.29 0.86
N PHE A 121 0.68 11.81 -0.08
CA PHE A 121 0.98 10.63 -0.90
C PHE A 121 2.22 10.85 -1.76
N THR A 122 2.33 12.00 -2.42
CA THR A 122 3.51 12.36 -3.22
C THR A 122 4.78 12.34 -2.38
N ALA A 123 4.75 12.91 -1.17
CA ALA A 123 5.89 12.90 -0.25
C ALA A 123 6.26 11.51 0.27
N MET A 124 5.32 10.56 0.26
CA MET A 124 5.60 9.15 0.53
C MET A 124 6.07 8.38 -0.71
N GLY A 125 6.18 9.03 -1.88
CA GLY A 125 6.49 8.38 -3.16
C GLY A 125 5.34 7.57 -3.73
N LEU A 126 4.11 7.86 -3.30
CA LEU A 126 2.88 7.20 -3.74
C LEU A 126 2.16 8.06 -4.78
N THR A 127 2.74 8.18 -5.98
CA THR A 127 2.15 8.96 -7.07
C THR A 127 0.82 8.35 -7.52
N ASP A 128 -0.17 9.19 -7.83
CA ASP A 128 -1.50 8.77 -8.30
C ASP A 128 -2.31 7.90 -7.31
N TYR A 129 -1.98 7.97 -6.02
CA TYR A 129 -2.72 7.21 -4.99
C TYR A 129 -4.14 7.72 -4.74
N LYS A 130 -4.44 8.96 -5.16
CA LYS A 130 -5.76 9.57 -5.06
C LYS A 130 -6.87 8.74 -5.72
N LYS A 131 -6.56 7.93 -6.74
CA LYS A 131 -7.55 7.07 -7.41
C LYS A 131 -8.08 5.95 -6.51
N PHE A 132 -7.33 5.59 -5.47
CA PHE A 132 -7.74 4.57 -4.52
C PHE A 132 -8.50 5.15 -3.32
N LEU A 133 -8.64 6.48 -3.24
CA LEU A 133 -9.39 7.16 -2.19
C LEU A 133 -10.89 6.99 -2.42
N VAL A 134 -11.58 6.40 -1.45
CA VAL A 134 -13.04 6.21 -1.50
C VAL A 134 -13.74 7.47 -0.97
N HIS A 135 -13.39 7.90 0.24
CA HIS A 135 -13.93 9.12 0.85
C HIS A 135 -13.00 9.67 1.94
N THR A 136 -13.25 10.91 2.35
CA THR A 136 -12.69 11.53 3.55
C THR A 136 -13.82 11.90 4.51
N ARG A 137 -13.54 11.95 5.80
CA ARG A 137 -14.49 12.40 6.83
C ARG A 137 -13.76 13.12 7.94
N ALA A 138 -14.40 14.14 8.51
CA ALA A 138 -13.87 14.86 9.64
C ALA A 138 -13.64 13.90 10.83
N TRP A 139 -12.51 14.07 11.51
CA TRP A 139 -12.28 13.42 12.79
C TRP A 139 -12.88 14.27 13.90
N ASN A 140 -13.94 13.77 14.53
CA ASN A 140 -14.54 14.44 15.69
C ASN A 140 -14.18 13.66 16.96
N PRO A 141 -13.19 14.11 17.77
CA PRO A 141 -12.83 13.42 18.99
C PRO A 141 -13.99 13.52 19.99
N LYS A 142 -14.76 12.44 20.13
CA LYS A 142 -15.67 12.28 21.26
C LYS A 142 -14.82 12.30 22.54
N ASN A 143 -14.93 13.34 23.36
CA ASN A 143 -14.27 13.48 24.67
C ASN A 143 -12.72 13.52 24.69
N ARG A 144 -12.13 14.69 24.43
CA ARG A 144 -10.83 15.02 25.05
C ARG A 144 -10.89 16.39 25.72
N ASN A 145 -10.72 16.39 27.04
CA ASN A 145 -10.41 17.58 27.87
C ASN A 145 -9.02 18.18 27.58
N LYS A 146 -8.43 17.88 26.42
CA LYS A 146 -7.17 18.45 25.96
C LYS A 146 -7.43 19.16 24.64
N PRO A 147 -7.23 20.49 24.56
CA PRO A 147 -7.27 21.18 23.27
C PRO A 147 -6.29 20.49 22.32
N ALA A 148 -6.71 20.29 21.07
CA ALA A 148 -5.77 19.92 20.02
C ALA A 148 -4.67 21.01 19.97
N PRO A 149 -3.41 20.67 19.71
CA PRO A 149 -2.37 21.68 19.54
C PRO A 149 -2.87 22.73 18.52
N ASP A 150 -2.86 23.99 18.96
CA ASP A 150 -3.87 25.01 18.61
C ASP A 150 -4.05 25.32 17.11
N ASN A 151 -3.15 24.87 16.24
CA ASN A 151 -3.17 25.19 14.81
C ASN A 151 -3.10 23.95 13.89
N THR A 152 -3.57 22.79 14.34
CA THR A 152 -3.60 21.59 13.49
C THR A 152 -4.97 20.95 13.35
N ARG A 153 -5.32 20.59 12.12
CA ARG A 153 -6.49 19.78 11.75
C ARG A 153 -6.11 18.32 11.54
N ALA A 154 -7.11 17.46 11.68
CA ALA A 154 -7.00 16.02 11.48
C ALA A 154 -8.27 15.49 10.83
N PHE A 155 -8.15 14.45 10.02
CA PHE A 155 -9.29 13.78 9.41
C PHE A 155 -8.97 12.32 9.12
N ILE A 156 -10.02 11.58 8.75
CA ILE A 156 -9.92 10.18 8.37
C ILE A 156 -10.18 10.06 6.88
N PHE A 157 -9.47 9.15 6.23
CA PHE A 157 -9.72 8.77 4.85
C PHE A 157 -9.77 7.26 4.70
N LYS A 158 -10.56 6.80 3.73
CA LYS A 158 -10.74 5.38 3.43
C LYS A 158 -10.15 5.04 2.08
N LEU A 159 -9.37 3.97 2.03
CA LEU A 159 -8.82 3.41 0.80
C LEU A 159 -9.68 2.25 0.28
N SER A 160 -9.59 2.01 -1.03
CA SER A 160 -10.44 1.04 -1.76
C SER A 160 -10.16 -0.43 -1.41
N SER A 161 -8.97 -0.76 -0.91
CA SER A 161 -8.61 -2.13 -0.59
C SER A 161 -7.62 -2.24 0.59
N PRO A 162 -7.59 -3.39 1.30
CA PRO A 162 -6.61 -3.65 2.36
C PRO A 162 -5.16 -3.59 1.86
N SER A 163 -4.90 -4.07 0.64
CA SER A 163 -3.56 -4.03 0.05
C SER A 163 -3.08 -2.60 -0.17
N THR A 164 -3.95 -1.71 -0.66
CA THR A 164 -3.62 -0.29 -0.82
C THR A 164 -3.43 0.39 0.53
N HIS A 165 -4.26 0.04 1.51
CA HIS A 165 -4.13 0.52 2.88
C HIS A 165 -2.76 0.17 3.46
N ASP A 166 -2.37 -1.10 3.40
CA ASP A 166 -1.09 -1.55 3.94
C ASP A 166 0.10 -0.92 3.22
N HIS A 167 0.03 -0.83 1.89
CA HIS A 167 1.08 -0.17 1.11
C HIS A 167 1.20 1.32 1.50
N CYS A 168 0.09 2.00 1.79
CA CYS A 168 0.11 3.37 2.33
C CYS A 168 0.78 3.44 3.72
N ILE A 169 0.40 2.56 4.65
CA ILE A 169 0.95 2.55 6.02
C ILE A 169 2.44 2.19 6.02
N VAL A 170 2.87 1.23 5.21
CA VAL A 170 4.28 0.85 5.06
C VAL A 170 5.14 2.01 4.56
N ASN A 171 4.60 2.93 3.76
CA ASN A 171 5.36 4.11 3.30
C ASN A 171 5.27 5.32 4.25
N ALA A 172 4.44 5.26 5.31
CA ALA A 172 4.24 6.37 6.23
C ALA A 172 5.51 6.80 6.98
N PHE A 173 6.50 5.91 7.13
CA PHE A 173 7.79 6.27 7.76
C PHE A 173 8.53 7.39 7.00
N LYS A 174 8.30 7.53 5.69
CA LYS A 174 8.91 8.60 4.88
C LYS A 174 8.50 9.99 5.36
N LEU A 175 7.30 10.12 5.93
CA LEU A 175 6.82 11.37 6.53
C LEU A 175 7.62 11.80 7.76
N ALA A 176 8.37 10.91 8.41
CA ALA A 176 9.19 11.27 9.57
C ALA A 176 10.27 12.32 9.25
N SER A 177 10.70 12.34 7.98
CA SER A 177 11.72 13.24 7.42
C SER A 177 11.15 14.55 6.86
N VAL A 178 9.83 14.67 6.75
CA VAL A 178 9.17 15.80 6.08
C VAL A 178 8.41 16.64 7.09
N ASN A 179 8.65 17.95 7.10
CA ASN A 179 7.90 18.89 7.93
C ASN A 179 6.67 19.44 7.17
N THR A 180 5.71 19.99 7.91
CA THR A 180 4.50 20.58 7.31
C THR A 180 4.83 21.75 6.39
N ASN A 181 5.87 22.55 6.69
CA ASN A 181 6.31 23.65 5.83
C ASN A 181 6.72 23.15 4.43
N ALA A 182 7.50 22.08 4.34
CA ALA A 182 7.91 21.52 3.06
C ALA A 182 6.72 20.96 2.25
N LEU A 183 5.67 20.48 2.92
CA LEU A 183 4.46 19.94 2.25
C LEU A 183 3.48 21.03 1.84
N PHE A 184 3.27 22.02 2.71
CA PHE A 184 2.15 22.94 2.61
C PHE A 184 2.55 24.42 2.53
N GLY A 185 3.83 24.73 2.70
CA GLY A 185 4.36 26.10 2.75
C GLY A 185 4.12 26.80 4.10
N VAL A 186 3.51 26.12 5.07
CA VAL A 186 3.14 26.66 6.39
C VAL A 186 3.23 25.60 7.49
N GLY A 187 3.38 26.07 8.73
CA GLY A 187 3.48 25.25 9.94
C GLY A 187 4.84 24.57 10.12
N ASP A 188 5.21 24.28 11.36
CA ASP A 188 6.48 23.66 11.77
C ASP A 188 6.32 22.22 12.29
N GLY A 189 5.09 21.70 12.24
CA GLY A 189 4.73 20.38 12.74
C GLY A 189 5.17 19.22 11.86
N LYS A 190 4.74 18.02 12.29
CA LYS A 190 4.93 16.77 11.55
C LYS A 190 3.59 16.16 11.20
N VAL A 191 3.45 15.78 9.93
CA VAL A 191 2.31 15.00 9.46
C VAL A 191 2.49 13.54 9.90
N ARG A 192 1.41 12.92 10.38
CA ARG A 192 1.43 11.51 10.79
C ARG A 192 0.22 10.77 10.24
N LEU A 193 0.46 9.55 9.80
CA LEU A 193 -0.56 8.58 9.44
C LEU A 193 -0.63 7.49 10.52
N ARG A 194 -1.84 7.10 10.90
CA ARG A 194 -2.09 5.96 11.78
C ARG A 194 -3.19 5.09 11.19
N PRO A 195 -3.00 3.77 11.10
CA PRO A 195 -4.08 2.89 10.68
C PRO A 195 -5.20 2.93 11.71
N LEU A 196 -6.44 2.89 11.23
CA LEU A 196 -7.62 2.66 12.06
C LEU A 196 -8.10 1.24 11.76
N TRP A 197 -7.76 0.34 12.67
CA TRP A 197 -8.17 -1.05 12.55
C TRP A 197 -9.64 -1.22 12.96
N PRO A 198 -10.40 -2.10 12.28
CA PRO A 198 -11.70 -2.53 12.77
C PRO A 198 -11.60 -3.03 14.21
N SER A 199 -12.67 -2.85 15.00
CA SER A 199 -12.69 -3.19 16.43
C SER A 199 -12.25 -4.62 16.72
N GLU A 200 -12.65 -5.57 15.87
CA GLU A 200 -12.26 -6.99 15.99
C GLU A 200 -10.75 -7.19 15.80
N THR A 201 -10.20 -6.66 14.70
CA THR A 201 -8.75 -6.69 14.42
C THR A 201 -7.97 -5.97 15.52
N TYR A 202 -8.45 -4.83 15.99
CA TYR A 202 -7.79 -4.06 17.05
C TYR A 202 -7.79 -4.82 18.39
N SER A 203 -8.93 -5.41 18.78
CA SER A 203 -9.02 -6.21 20.00
C SER A 203 -8.09 -7.42 19.95
N LEU A 204 -8.04 -8.11 18.81
CA LEU A 204 -7.15 -9.25 18.61
C LEU A 204 -5.67 -8.82 18.63
N LEU A 205 -5.35 -7.69 18.00
CA LEU A 205 -4.00 -7.11 17.99
C LEU A 205 -3.53 -6.77 19.41
N GLN A 206 -4.39 -6.17 20.24
CA GLN A 206 -4.07 -5.88 21.64
C GLN A 206 -3.72 -7.14 22.42
N LYS A 207 -4.56 -8.19 22.30
CA LYS A 207 -4.30 -9.48 22.94
C LYS A 207 -3.00 -10.12 22.42
N ALA A 208 -2.71 -9.99 21.14
CA ALA A 208 -1.49 -10.48 20.52
C ALA A 208 -0.24 -9.74 21.05
N TYR A 209 -0.32 -8.43 21.29
CA TYR A 209 0.75 -7.66 21.91
C TYR A 209 1.05 -8.15 23.33
N ASP A 210 0.01 -8.35 24.14
CA ASP A 210 0.16 -8.87 25.50
C ASP A 210 0.79 -10.26 25.52
N ALA A 211 0.41 -11.12 24.56
CA ALA A 211 1.00 -12.44 24.40
C ALA A 211 2.46 -12.39 23.92
N ALA A 212 2.78 -11.52 22.96
CA ALA A 212 4.14 -11.34 22.47
C ALA A 212 5.11 -10.99 23.61
N GLN A 213 4.71 -10.05 24.48
CA GLN A 213 5.50 -9.66 25.64
C GLN A 213 5.71 -10.82 26.62
N LYS A 214 4.65 -11.58 26.93
CA LYS A 214 4.72 -12.73 27.85
C LYS A 214 5.58 -13.88 27.32
N LEU A 215 5.54 -14.11 26.00
CA LEU A 215 6.20 -15.22 25.33
C LEU A 215 7.59 -14.84 24.77
N ASN A 216 8.01 -13.59 24.96
CA ASN A 216 9.26 -13.02 24.42
C ASN A 216 9.38 -13.17 22.89
N LEU A 217 8.27 -12.90 22.21
CA LEU A 217 8.14 -12.89 20.75
C LEU A 217 8.25 -11.44 20.23
N ASP A 218 8.41 -11.29 18.92
CA ASP A 218 8.42 -9.97 18.29
C ASP A 218 7.02 -9.33 18.28
N PRO A 219 6.94 -7.98 18.22
CA PRO A 219 5.67 -7.27 18.13
C PRO A 219 4.79 -7.77 16.98
N PRO A 220 3.48 -8.01 17.22
CA PRO A 220 2.56 -8.37 16.15
C PRO A 220 2.45 -7.26 15.12
N ILE A 221 2.23 -7.66 13.88
CA ILE A 221 1.92 -6.76 12.77
C ILE A 221 0.54 -7.09 12.23
N VAL A 222 -0.10 -6.11 11.59
CA VAL A 222 -1.35 -6.35 10.84
C VAL A 222 -1.06 -6.23 9.36
N ARG A 223 -1.51 -7.20 8.59
CA ARG A 223 -1.50 -7.16 7.12
C ARG A 223 -2.81 -7.72 6.59
N ASN A 224 -3.42 -7.04 5.62
CA ASN A 224 -4.71 -7.40 5.04
C ASN A 224 -5.76 -7.70 6.12
N LEU A 225 -5.83 -6.84 7.14
CA LEU A 225 -6.72 -6.96 8.33
C LEU A 225 -6.50 -8.22 9.18
N THR A 226 -5.47 -9.01 8.89
CA THR A 226 -5.07 -10.20 9.63
C THR A 226 -3.91 -9.86 10.55
N VAL A 227 -3.99 -10.28 11.81
CA VAL A 227 -2.91 -10.13 12.78
C VAL A 227 -1.89 -11.24 12.55
N PHE A 228 -0.61 -10.90 12.55
CA PHE A 228 0.48 -11.85 12.39
C PHE A 228 1.47 -11.72 13.54
N MET A 229 1.88 -12.88 14.07
CA MET A 229 2.91 -13.02 15.08
C MET A 229 4.20 -13.54 14.46
N HIS A 230 5.34 -13.21 15.06
CA HIS A 230 6.65 -13.69 14.65
C HIS A 230 7.41 -14.19 15.88
N GLU A 231 8.11 -15.31 15.75
CA GLU A 231 9.02 -15.75 16.81
C GLU A 231 10.21 -14.81 16.92
N THR A 232 10.80 -14.49 15.76
CA THR A 232 11.84 -13.47 15.61
C THR A 232 11.74 -12.79 14.25
N ASN A 233 12.42 -11.66 14.11
CA ASN A 233 12.48 -10.90 12.88
C ASN A 233 13.06 -11.78 11.77
N GLY A 234 12.32 -11.92 10.67
CA GLY A 234 12.66 -12.79 9.53
C GLY A 234 12.10 -14.22 9.59
N THR A 235 11.46 -14.64 10.70
CA THR A 235 10.73 -15.92 10.73
C THR A 235 9.42 -15.86 9.95
N LYS A 236 8.90 -17.04 9.59
CA LYS A 236 7.61 -17.12 8.88
C LYS A 236 6.49 -16.55 9.77
N PRO A 237 5.70 -15.59 9.26
CA PRO A 237 4.59 -15.02 10.01
C PRO A 237 3.55 -16.10 10.34
N ILE A 238 3.06 -16.10 11.58
CA ILE A 238 1.99 -16.96 12.05
C ILE A 238 0.69 -16.13 12.03
N PRO A 239 -0.29 -16.47 11.17
CA PRO A 239 -1.58 -15.77 11.16
C PRO A 239 -2.35 -16.06 12.45
N ILE A 240 -2.89 -15.01 13.05
CA ILE A 240 -3.77 -15.07 14.21
C ILE A 240 -5.14 -14.57 13.76
N SER A 241 -6.10 -15.50 13.71
CA SER A 241 -7.49 -15.20 13.37
C SER A 241 -8.38 -15.21 14.61
N THR A 242 -7.95 -15.90 15.68
CA THR A 242 -8.72 -16.09 16.90
C THR A 242 -7.84 -15.98 18.15
N GLU A 243 -8.49 -15.84 19.30
CA GLU A 243 -7.79 -15.92 20.59
C GLU A 243 -7.23 -17.32 20.88
N HIS A 244 -7.82 -18.36 20.30
CA HIS A 244 -7.31 -19.72 20.43
C HIS A 244 -5.92 -19.86 19.81
N ASP A 245 -5.71 -19.23 18.65
CA ASP A 245 -4.41 -19.22 17.97
C ASP A 245 -3.32 -18.60 18.85
N ILE A 246 -3.66 -17.54 19.60
CA ILE A 246 -2.75 -16.89 20.55
C ILE A 246 -2.33 -17.86 21.66
N ARG A 247 -3.27 -18.66 22.18
CA ARG A 247 -2.98 -19.64 23.25
C ARG A 247 -2.13 -20.81 22.76
N ALA A 248 -2.18 -21.12 21.46
CA ALA A 248 -1.37 -22.15 20.85
C ALA A 248 0.09 -21.73 20.58
N LEU A 249 0.41 -20.44 20.77
CA LEU A 249 1.78 -19.93 20.59
C LEU A 249 2.72 -20.48 21.66
N LYS A 250 3.94 -20.77 21.23
CA LYS A 250 4.99 -21.30 22.10
C LYS A 250 5.92 -20.18 22.53
N THR A 251 6.42 -20.28 23.75
CA THR A 251 7.49 -19.40 24.26
C THR A 251 8.73 -19.58 23.41
N ARG A 252 9.41 -18.47 23.10
CA ARG A 252 10.69 -18.49 22.41
C ARG A 252 11.70 -19.34 23.20
N THR A 253 12.19 -20.41 22.58
CA THR A 253 13.32 -21.17 23.12
C THR A 253 14.57 -20.30 23.00
N ARG A 254 15.24 -20.04 24.12
CA ARG A 254 16.49 -19.27 24.13
C ARG A 254 17.64 -20.08 23.53
#